data_AF-A0AAC9YZR6-F1
#
_entry.id   AF-A0AAC9YZR6-F1
#
_cell.length_a   1.000
_cell.length_b   1.000
_cell.length_c   1.000
_cell.angle_alpha   90.00
_cell.angle_beta   90.00
_cell.angle_gamma   90.00
#
_symmetry.space_group_name_H-M   'P 1'
#
loop_
_entity.id
_entity.type
_entity.pdbx_description
1 polymer ?
#
loop_
_entity_poly.entity_id
_entity_poly.type
_entity_poly.pdbx_seq_one_letter_code
_entity_poly.pdbx_strand_id
1 'polypeptide(L)'
;MIENKFDIYEPLDGHEERFLQKLSERNITKKTKRRSLIRKIVYTNIAAAVLIFVAFTWNYNAGDRLEIASQVAYESEQYYLPMIEENIEIIKNSNNELLAKDALNQLNKMKTDYERLRNEIIAQGENEFLITAIHTNFDTQLQFSNRVITMINPLQGAENET
;
A
#
# COMPACT_ATOMS: atom_id res chain seq x y z
N MET A 1 -50.68 -19.97 50.67
CA MET A 1 -50.18 -21.19 50.00
C MET A 1 -50.79 -21.21 48.62
N ILE A 2 -49.97 -21.13 47.57
CA ILE A 2 -50.46 -21.17 46.17
C ILE A 2 -50.44 -22.64 45.78
N GLU A 3 -51.61 -23.24 45.57
CA GLU A 3 -51.74 -24.60 45.06
C GLU A 3 -51.10 -24.65 43.67
N ASN A 4 -50.00 -25.39 43.56
CA ASN A 4 -49.34 -25.68 42.30
C ASN A 4 -50.17 -26.74 41.55
N LYS A 5 -51.18 -26.30 40.81
CA LYS A 5 -51.95 -27.18 39.92
C LYS A 5 -51.12 -27.45 38.67
N PHE A 6 -50.37 -28.54 38.69
CA PHE A 6 -49.78 -29.09 37.48
C PHE A 6 -50.91 -29.46 36.53
N ASP A 7 -50.84 -28.95 35.30
CA ASP A 7 -51.77 -29.30 34.24
C ASP A 7 -51.55 -30.77 33.87
N ILE A 8 -52.57 -31.60 34.15
CA ILE A 8 -52.57 -33.05 33.89
C ILE A 8 -53.39 -33.40 32.65
N TYR A 9 -53.86 -32.40 31.89
CA TYR A 9 -54.65 -32.64 30.69
C TYR A 9 -53.74 -32.93 29.49
N GLU A 10 -54.10 -33.97 28.72
CA GLU A 10 -53.44 -34.25 27.46
C GLU A 10 -53.74 -33.14 26.44
N PRO A 11 -52.75 -32.73 25.63
CA PRO A 11 -52.97 -31.74 24.60
C PRO A 11 -53.98 -32.27 23.57
N LEU A 12 -54.73 -31.34 22.97
CA LEU A 12 -55.67 -31.64 21.88
C LEU A 12 -54.98 -32.39 20.74
N ASP A 13 -55.71 -33.31 20.12
CA ASP A 13 -55.21 -34.12 18.99
C ASP A 13 -54.59 -33.25 17.88
N GLY A 14 -53.47 -33.71 17.33
CA GLY A 14 -52.68 -32.98 16.34
C GLY A 14 -51.84 -31.81 16.90
N HIS A 15 -51.67 -31.69 18.22
CA HIS A 15 -50.71 -30.76 18.82
C HIS A 15 -49.27 -31.10 18.43
N GLU A 16 -48.91 -32.39 18.43
CA GLU A 16 -47.57 -32.86 18.05
C GLU A 16 -47.22 -32.51 16.60
N GLU A 17 -48.15 -32.75 15.66
CA GLU A 17 -47.97 -32.39 14.26
C GLU A 17 -47.77 -30.89 14.07
N ARG A 18 -48.59 -30.07 14.75
CA ARG A 18 -48.46 -28.60 14.73
C ARG A 18 -47.14 -28.13 15.35
N PHE A 19 -46.66 -28.82 16.38
CA PHE A 19 -45.38 -28.54 17.00
C PHE A 19 -44.21 -28.87 16.08
N LEU A 20 -44.22 -30.06 15.46
CA LEU A 20 -43.22 -30.49 14.48
C LEU A 20 -43.21 -29.61 13.22
N GLN A 21 -44.39 -29.18 12.76
CA GLN A 21 -44.51 -28.24 11.67
C GLN A 21 -43.86 -26.89 12.01
N LYS A 22 -44.17 -26.30 13.17
CA LYS A 22 -43.52 -25.04 13.63
C LYS A 22 -42.02 -25.21 13.85
N LEU A 23 -41.56 -26.38 14.27
CA LEU A 23 -40.15 -26.68 14.48
C LEU A 23 -39.38 -26.76 13.15
N SER A 24 -39.97 -27.38 12.13
CA SER A 24 -39.37 -27.48 10.79
C SER A 24 -39.33 -26.13 10.06
N GLU A 25 -40.38 -25.31 10.17
CA GLU A 25 -40.46 -23.97 9.60
C GLU A 25 -39.42 -23.00 10.18
N ARG A 26 -39.08 -23.11 11.48
CA ARG A 26 -38.03 -22.30 12.13
C ARG A 26 -36.61 -22.58 11.61
N ASN A 27 -36.35 -23.77 11.08
CA ASN A 27 -35.04 -24.13 10.54
C ASN A 27 -34.81 -23.61 9.10
N ILE A 28 -35.88 -23.24 8.39
CA ILE A 28 -35.81 -22.80 6.99
C ILE A 28 -35.53 -21.29 6.88
N THR A 29 -35.96 -20.49 7.85
CA THR A 29 -35.95 -19.01 7.76
C THR A 29 -34.62 -18.33 8.14
N LYS A 30 -33.60 -19.06 8.60
CA LYS A 30 -32.30 -18.46 9.03
C LYS A 30 -31.28 -18.19 7.91
N LYS A 31 -31.58 -18.50 6.63
CA LYS A 31 -30.58 -18.45 5.54
C LYS A 31 -30.53 -17.17 4.68
N THR A 32 -31.39 -16.17 4.92
CA THR A 32 -31.56 -15.05 3.95
C THR A 32 -30.63 -13.85 4.19
N LYS A 33 -30.28 -13.52 5.44
CA LYS A 33 -29.41 -12.35 5.74
C LYS A 33 -27.95 -12.52 5.32
N ARG A 34 -27.40 -13.74 5.41
CA ARG A 34 -25.97 -14.02 5.11
C ARG A 34 -25.64 -13.85 3.62
N ARG A 35 -26.55 -14.26 2.70
CA ARG A 35 -26.36 -14.09 1.25
C ARG A 35 -26.39 -12.62 0.80
N SER A 36 -27.20 -11.78 1.43
CA SER A 36 -27.28 -10.34 1.15
C SER A 36 -25.99 -9.60 1.55
N LEU A 37 -25.44 -9.92 2.72
CA LEU A 37 -24.16 -9.37 3.18
C LEU A 37 -22.99 -9.83 2.32
N ILE A 38 -22.93 -11.12 1.96
CA ILE A 38 -21.87 -11.65 1.07
C ILE A 38 -21.94 -10.98 -0.31
N ARG A 39 -23.13 -10.80 -0.89
CA ARG A 39 -23.26 -10.07 -2.17
C ARG A 39 -22.78 -8.63 -2.04
N LYS A 40 -23.17 -7.90 -0.99
CA LYS A 40 -22.70 -6.52 -0.76
C LYS A 40 -21.18 -6.44 -0.66
N ILE A 41 -20.54 -7.34 0.11
CA ILE A 41 -19.08 -7.39 0.25
C ILE A 41 -18.39 -7.71 -1.09
N VAL A 42 -18.95 -8.63 -1.88
CA VAL A 42 -18.40 -8.97 -3.19
C VAL A 42 -18.51 -7.78 -4.15
N TYR A 43 -19.64 -7.09 -4.21
CA TYR A 43 -19.79 -5.90 -5.06
C TYR A 43 -18.90 -4.73 -4.64
N THR A 44 -18.71 -4.50 -3.33
CA THR A 44 -17.80 -3.44 -2.85
C THR A 44 -16.34 -3.77 -3.17
N ASN A 45 -15.93 -5.03 -3.04
CA ASN A 45 -14.56 -5.44 -3.35
C ASN A 45 -14.27 -5.37 -4.86
N ILE A 46 -15.25 -5.75 -5.71
CA ILE A 46 -15.12 -5.62 -7.16
C ILE A 46 -15.03 -4.14 -7.56
N ALA A 47 -15.86 -3.27 -7.00
CA ALA A 47 -15.80 -1.84 -7.28
C ALA A 47 -14.45 -1.21 -6.86
N ALA A 48 -13.94 -1.58 -5.68
CA ALA A 48 -12.61 -1.13 -5.23
C ALA A 48 -11.49 -1.64 -6.15
N ALA A 49 -11.55 -2.90 -6.58
CA ALA A 49 -10.57 -3.47 -7.51
C ALA A 49 -10.60 -2.78 -8.88
N VAL A 50 -11.79 -2.43 -9.39
CA VAL A 50 -11.92 -1.67 -10.65
C VAL A 50 -11.37 -0.26 -10.50
N LEU A 51 -11.60 0.42 -9.38
CA LEU A 51 -11.03 1.75 -9.14
C LEU A 51 -9.50 1.71 -9.03
N ILE A 52 -8.96 0.72 -8.32
CA ILE A 52 -7.51 0.51 -8.24
C ILE A 52 -6.96 0.19 -9.63
N PHE A 53 -7.62 -0.67 -10.41
CA PHE A 53 -7.20 -1.02 -11.76
C PHE A 53 -7.25 0.18 -12.71
N VAL A 54 -8.31 0.99 -12.66
CA VAL A 54 -8.42 2.23 -13.46
C VAL A 54 -7.35 3.24 -13.05
N ALA A 55 -7.14 3.46 -11.74
CA ALA A 55 -6.07 4.33 -11.25
C ALA A 55 -4.68 3.82 -11.67
N PHE A 56 -4.47 2.51 -11.63
CA PHE A 56 -3.23 1.88 -12.04
C PHE A 56 -3.01 2.02 -13.55
N THR A 57 -4.03 1.74 -14.37
CA THR A 57 -3.96 1.91 -15.83
C THR A 57 -3.79 3.37 -16.27
N TRP A 58 -4.37 4.32 -15.54
CA TRP A 58 -4.16 5.76 -15.80
C TRP A 58 -2.73 6.19 -15.49
N ASN A 59 -2.10 5.61 -14.45
CA ASN A 59 -0.68 5.81 -14.17
C ASN A 59 0.23 5.07 -15.16
N TYR A 60 -0.17 3.88 -15.64
CA TYR A 60 0.64 3.05 -16.55
C TYR A 60 0.62 3.49 -18.02
N ASN A 61 -0.42 4.18 -18.50
CA ASN A 61 -0.58 4.55 -19.92
C ASN A 61 0.02 5.90 -20.31
N ALA A 62 0.57 6.67 -19.36
CA ALA A 62 1.48 7.74 -19.70
C ALA A 62 2.87 7.11 -19.83
N GLY A 63 3.31 6.80 -21.05
CA GLY A 63 4.73 6.51 -21.29
C GLY A 63 5.58 7.59 -20.62
N ASP A 64 6.77 7.24 -20.12
CA ASP A 64 7.47 8.12 -19.19
C ASP A 64 7.69 9.48 -19.86
N ARG A 65 6.94 10.48 -19.40
CA ARG A 65 6.95 11.83 -19.97
C ARG A 65 8.34 12.43 -19.88
N LEU A 66 9.15 11.95 -18.94
CA LEU A 66 10.53 12.34 -18.84
C LEU A 66 11.38 11.75 -19.97
N GLU A 67 11.24 10.48 -20.32
CA GLU A 67 11.98 9.87 -21.45
C GLU A 67 11.75 10.65 -22.74
N ILE A 68 10.51 11.08 -22.98
CA ILE A 68 10.15 11.91 -24.14
C ILE A 68 10.76 13.32 -24.03
N ALA A 69 10.81 13.90 -22.83
CA ALA A 69 11.31 15.26 -22.61
C ALA A 69 12.85 15.35 -22.57
N SER A 70 13.50 14.30 -22.08
CA SER A 70 14.94 14.18 -21.89
C SER A 70 15.34 12.72 -21.70
N GLN A 71 16.01 12.17 -22.71
CA GLN A 71 16.60 10.83 -22.64
C GLN A 71 17.66 10.76 -21.53
N VAL A 72 18.47 11.80 -21.38
CA VAL A 72 19.57 11.84 -20.41
C VAL A 72 19.05 11.83 -18.98
N ALA A 73 18.02 12.63 -18.68
CA ALA A 73 17.40 12.63 -17.36
C ALA A 73 16.80 11.25 -17.05
N TYR A 74 16.09 10.66 -18.01
CA TYR A 74 15.49 9.34 -17.85
C TYR A 74 16.51 8.23 -17.61
N GLU A 75 17.59 8.17 -18.39
CA GLU A 75 18.68 7.20 -18.18
C GLU A 75 19.33 7.36 -16.80
N SER A 76 19.43 8.60 -16.33
CA SER A 76 19.93 8.89 -14.98
C SER A 76 18.98 8.35 -13.91
N GLU A 77 17.66 8.51 -14.06
CA GLU A 77 16.68 7.91 -13.15
C GLU A 77 16.82 6.39 -13.08
N GLN A 78 16.92 5.75 -14.25
CA GLN A 78 17.08 4.29 -14.34
C GLN A 78 18.38 3.79 -13.69
N TYR A 79 19.44 4.60 -13.71
CA TYR A 79 20.71 4.26 -13.08
C TYR A 79 20.71 4.50 -11.56
N TYR A 80 20.29 5.67 -11.10
CA TYR A 80 20.46 6.08 -9.70
C TYR A 80 19.34 5.59 -8.77
N LEU A 81 18.08 5.56 -9.21
CA LEU A 81 16.96 5.24 -8.33
C LEU A 81 17.06 3.86 -7.67
N PRO A 82 17.42 2.76 -8.38
CA PRO A 82 17.55 1.45 -7.75
C PRO A 82 18.56 1.43 -6.60
N MET A 83 19.70 2.11 -6.76
CA MET A 83 20.75 2.19 -5.74
C MET A 83 20.28 2.99 -4.51
N ILE A 84 19.56 4.10 -4.74
CA ILE A 84 19.01 4.92 -3.66
C ILE A 84 17.90 4.16 -2.92
N GLU A 85 17.06 3.40 -3.64
CA GLU A 85 16.01 2.56 -3.05
C GLU A 85 16.58 1.45 -2.19
N GLU A 86 17.62 0.76 -2.66
CA GLU A 86 18.35 -0.23 -1.89
C GLU A 86 18.91 0.38 -0.60
N ASN A 87 19.57 1.54 -0.70
CA ASN A 87 20.09 2.24 0.47
C ASN A 87 18.98 2.65 1.45
N ILE A 88 17.84 3.12 0.95
CA ILE A 88 16.67 3.44 1.78
C ILE A 88 16.17 2.20 2.52
N GLU A 89 16.14 1.04 1.87
CA GLU A 89 15.72 -0.22 2.49
C GLU A 89 16.68 -0.63 3.62
N ILE A 90 17.99 -0.53 3.39
CA ILE A 90 19.02 -0.80 4.42
C ILE A 90 18.83 0.14 5.62
N ILE A 91 18.67 1.44 5.37
CA ILE A 91 18.47 2.45 6.42
C ILE A 91 17.18 2.17 7.20
N LYS A 92 16.10 1.82 6.52
CA LYS A 92 14.79 1.53 7.12
C LYS A 92 14.82 0.30 8.03
N ASN A 93 15.64 -0.70 7.70
CA ASN A 93 15.78 -1.94 8.47
C ASN A 93 16.85 -1.85 9.57
N SER A 94 17.42 -0.67 9.81
CA SER A 94 18.41 -0.43 10.86
C SER A 94 17.83 -0.54 12.27
N ASN A 95 18.65 -1.03 13.21
CA ASN A 95 18.33 -1.04 14.63
C ASN A 95 18.45 0.36 15.30
N ASN A 96 19.03 1.34 14.62
CA ASN A 96 19.15 2.71 15.13
C ASN A 96 17.99 3.59 14.59
N GLU A 97 16.82 3.47 15.23
CA GLU A 97 15.58 4.09 14.76
C GLU A 97 15.65 5.62 14.66
N LEU A 98 16.36 6.29 15.58
CA LEU A 98 16.46 7.75 15.58
C LEU A 98 17.24 8.24 14.36
N LEU A 99 18.44 7.67 14.14
CA LEU A 99 19.27 8.02 13.00
C LEU A 99 18.60 7.66 11.67
N ALA A 100 17.97 6.48 11.61
CA ALA A 100 17.24 6.03 10.43
C ALA A 100 16.08 6.98 10.08
N LYS A 101 15.27 7.38 11.07
CA LYS A 101 14.16 8.31 10.86
C LYS A 101 14.63 9.66 10.34
N ASP A 102 15.68 10.23 10.93
CA ASP A 102 16.21 11.53 10.51
C ASP A 102 16.80 11.46 9.10
N ALA A 103 17.52 10.38 8.78
CA ALA A 103 18.06 10.14 7.45
C ALA A 103 16.96 9.99 6.39
N LEU A 104 15.92 9.19 6.66
CA LEU A 104 14.80 9.01 5.76
C LEU A 104 14.05 10.33 5.51
N ASN A 105 13.89 11.17 6.54
CA ASN A 105 13.31 12.50 6.37
C ASN A 105 14.16 13.39 5.46
N GLN A 106 15.49 13.32 5.58
CA GLN A 106 16.39 14.10 4.74
C GLN A 106 16.39 13.60 3.28
N LEU A 107 16.39 12.28 3.05
CA LEU A 107 16.25 11.68 1.72
C LEU A 107 14.92 12.07 1.08
N ASN A 108 13.83 12.11 1.84
CA ASN A 108 12.54 12.52 1.31
C ASN A 108 12.52 14.00 0.84
N LYS A 109 13.27 14.89 1.51
CA LYS A 109 13.43 16.28 1.04
C LYS A 109 14.19 16.31 -0.29
N MET A 110 15.31 15.59 -0.38
CA MET A 110 16.10 15.51 -1.61
C MET A 110 15.30 14.92 -2.77
N LYS A 111 14.50 13.87 -2.51
CA LYS A 111 13.55 13.31 -3.48
C LYS A 111 12.55 14.35 -3.96
N THR A 112 11.99 15.14 -3.05
CA THR A 112 11.05 16.21 -3.41
C THR A 112 11.70 17.25 -4.33
N ASP A 113 12.96 17.61 -4.07
CA ASP A 113 13.73 18.52 -4.94
C ASP A 113 13.97 17.92 -6.33
N TYR A 114 14.29 16.63 -6.40
CA TYR A 114 14.43 15.91 -7.66
C TYR A 114 13.11 15.86 -8.44
N GLU A 115 11.98 15.54 -7.80
CA GLU A 115 10.66 15.52 -8.45
C GLU A 115 10.30 16.90 -9.02
N ARG A 116 10.70 17.99 -8.35
CA ARG A 116 10.53 19.35 -8.88
C ARG A 116 11.35 19.53 -10.17
N LEU A 117 12.64 19.16 -10.17
CA LEU A 117 13.51 19.25 -11.35
C LEU A 117 12.97 18.39 -12.51
N ARG A 118 12.54 17.17 -12.21
CA ARG A 118 11.89 16.24 -13.15
C ARG A 118 10.69 16.89 -13.83
N ASN A 119 9.81 17.51 -13.04
CA ASN A 119 8.63 18.20 -13.56
C ASN A 119 8.98 19.45 -14.36
N GLU A 120 10.05 20.18 -14.00
CA GLU A 120 10.55 21.32 -14.78
C GLU A 120 11.03 20.88 -16.17
N ILE A 121 11.78 19.77 -16.28
CA ILE A 121 12.18 19.18 -17.57
C ILE A 121 10.95 18.76 -18.37
N ILE A 122 9.98 18.08 -17.76
CA ILE A 122 8.75 17.66 -18.45
C ILE A 122 7.95 18.86 -18.98
N ALA A 123 7.96 19.98 -18.25
CA ALA A 123 7.18 21.17 -18.60
C ALA A 123 7.88 22.07 -19.64
N GLN A 124 9.20 22.23 -19.54
CA GLN A 124 9.96 23.24 -20.29
C GLN A 124 10.99 22.66 -21.27
N GLY A 125 11.24 21.35 -21.19
CA GLY A 125 12.29 20.66 -21.94
C GLY A 125 13.63 20.59 -21.20
N GLU A 126 14.52 19.77 -21.72
CA GLU A 126 15.88 19.61 -21.21
C GLU A 126 16.71 20.91 -21.32
N ASN A 127 17.47 21.22 -20.28
CA ASN A 127 18.61 22.13 -20.38
C ASN A 127 19.77 21.65 -19.49
N GLU A 128 20.98 22.13 -19.79
CA GLU A 128 22.21 21.71 -19.11
C GLU A 128 22.17 21.93 -17.59
N PHE A 129 21.54 23.03 -17.13
CA PHE A 129 21.43 23.32 -15.70
C PHE A 129 20.50 22.35 -14.97
N LEU A 130 19.37 21.96 -15.58
CA LEU A 130 18.42 21.01 -15.03
C LEU A 130 19.01 19.61 -14.98
N ILE A 131 19.71 19.19 -16.03
CA ILE A 131 20.43 17.90 -16.05
C ILE A 131 21.50 17.86 -14.97
N THR A 132 22.34 18.90 -14.90
CA THR A 132 23.36 19.03 -13.87
C THR A 132 22.75 18.99 -12.46
N ALA A 133 21.61 19.66 -12.27
CA ALA A 133 20.91 19.67 -10.99
C ALA A 133 20.33 18.30 -10.62
N ILE A 134 19.81 17.53 -11.60
CA ILE A 134 19.36 16.16 -11.39
C ILE A 134 20.53 15.26 -10.97
N HIS A 135 21.64 15.27 -11.71
CA HIS A 135 22.85 14.49 -11.35
C HIS A 135 23.35 14.87 -9.97
N THR A 136 23.48 16.18 -9.68
CA THR A 136 23.92 16.67 -8.37
C THR A 136 22.99 16.19 -7.26
N ASN A 137 21.68 16.21 -7.48
CA ASN A 137 20.72 15.75 -6.50
C ASN A 137 20.88 14.23 -6.24
N PHE A 138 21.00 13.43 -7.29
CA PHE A 138 21.23 11.99 -7.17
C PHE A 138 22.55 11.64 -6.48
N ASP A 139 23.66 12.27 -6.89
CA ASP A 139 24.97 12.10 -6.25
C ASP A 139 24.90 12.46 -4.77
N THR A 140 24.17 13.54 -4.44
CA THR A 140 23.98 13.96 -3.05
C THR A 140 23.17 12.94 -2.26
N GLN A 141 22.08 12.41 -2.81
CA GLN A 141 21.27 11.36 -2.18
C GLN A 141 22.10 10.10 -1.93
N LEU A 142 22.87 9.66 -2.92
CA LEU A 142 23.66 8.45 -2.84
C LEU A 142 24.81 8.61 -1.82
N GLN A 143 25.55 9.71 -1.89
CA GLN A 143 26.61 10.00 -0.91
C GLN A 143 26.07 10.13 0.52
N PHE A 144 24.94 10.81 0.69
CA PHE A 144 24.31 10.97 1.99
C PHE A 144 23.86 9.62 2.56
N SER A 145 23.11 8.83 1.77
CA SER A 145 22.60 7.54 2.22
C SER A 145 23.73 6.54 2.51
N ASN A 146 24.79 6.50 1.70
CA ASN A 146 25.99 5.70 1.98
C ASN A 146 26.64 6.09 3.31
N ARG A 147 26.82 7.39 3.58
CA ARG A 147 27.36 7.84 4.87
C ARG A 147 26.50 7.42 6.06
N VAL A 148 25.17 7.51 5.92
CA VAL A 148 24.25 7.05 6.95
C VAL A 148 24.38 5.55 7.18
N ILE A 149 24.47 4.75 6.12
CA ILE A 149 24.69 3.30 6.22
C ILE A 149 26.00 3.00 6.96
N THR A 150 27.10 3.70 6.64
CA THR A 150 28.37 3.54 7.34
C THR A 150 28.26 3.92 8.83
N MET A 151 27.46 4.93 9.19
CA MET A 151 27.22 5.27 10.59
C MET A 151 26.37 4.23 11.32
N ILE A 152 25.41 3.62 10.63
CA ILE A 152 24.55 2.55 11.16
C ILE A 152 25.34 1.26 11.35
N ASN A 153 26.16 0.90 10.36
CA ASN A 153 26.93 -0.34 10.33
C ASN A 153 28.30 -0.12 9.65
N PRO A 154 29.34 0.22 10.43
CA PRO A 154 30.68 0.51 9.89
C PRO A 154 31.31 -0.62 9.08
N LEU A 155 30.87 -1.88 9.29
CA LEU A 155 31.41 -3.05 8.58
C LEU A 155 30.86 -3.19 7.15
N GLN A 156 29.65 -2.70 6.87
CA GLN A 156 29.05 -2.75 5.52
C GLN A 156 29.61 -1.68 4.58
N GLY A 157 29.97 -0.51 5.10
CA GLY A 157 30.50 0.59 4.28
C GLY A 157 31.85 0.28 3.62
N ALA A 158 32.61 -0.69 4.13
CA ALA A 158 33.94 -1.05 3.61
C ALA A 158 33.90 -1.93 2.36
N GLU A 159 32.78 -2.59 2.05
CA GLU A 159 32.64 -3.47 0.87
C GLU A 159 32.18 -2.71 -0.39
N ASN A 160 31.59 -1.52 -0.24
CA ASN A 160 31.03 -0.73 -1.35
C ASN A 160 32.05 0.24 -1.98
N GLU A 161 33.29 0.29 -1.46
CA GLU A 161 34.39 1.14 -1.94
C GLU A 161 35.51 0.35 -2.68
N THR A 162 35.31 -0.96 -2.91
CA THR A 162 36.23 -1.84 -3.65
C THR A 162 35.59 -2.42 -4.91
#